data_AF-A0A1G8BXU5-F1
#
_entry.id   AF-A0A1G8BXU5-F1
#
_cell.length_a   1.000
_cell.length_b   1.000
_cell.length_c   1.000
_cell.angle_alpha   90.00
_cell.angle_beta   90.00
_cell.angle_gamma   90.00
#
_symmetry.space_group_name_H-M   'P 1'
#
loop_
_entity.id
_entity.type
_entity.pdbx_description
1 polymer ?
#
loop_
_entity_poly.entity_id
_entity_poly.type
_entity_poly.pdbx_seq_one_letter_code
_entity_poly.pdbx_strand_id
1 'polypeptide(L)'
;MSDLDPEDAKLVTLARAVRARNGAAEGAAVRDLDGRTYNASTVALPSLKLTALQAAVAAAVSSGAEGLEAAAVVTDADGLDEASVRAVRDLTANGPVIRANGAGEVAGVV
;
A
#
# COMPACT_ATOMS: atom_id res chain seq x y z
N MET A 1 -18.35 1.18 10.06
CA MET A 1 -17.08 1.62 9.45
C MET A 1 -16.16 1.84 10.63
N SER A 2 -15.12 1.03 10.80
CA SER A 2 -14.06 1.39 11.76
C SER A 2 -13.58 2.78 11.35
N ASP A 3 -13.74 3.78 12.22
CA ASP A 3 -13.28 5.14 11.95
C ASP A 3 -11.76 5.10 11.83
N LEU A 4 -11.28 4.89 10.60
CA LEU A 4 -9.88 5.05 10.27
C LEU A 4 -9.51 6.50 10.55
N ASP A 5 -8.26 6.70 10.97
CA ASP A 5 -7.68 8.03 10.94
C ASP A 5 -7.82 8.62 9.51
N PRO A 6 -8.16 9.91 9.36
CA PRO A 6 -8.34 10.53 8.04
C PRO A 6 -7.15 10.37 7.09
N GLU A 7 -5.91 10.40 7.59
CA GLU A 7 -4.72 10.22 6.76
C GLU A 7 -4.55 8.76 6.30
N ASP A 8 -5.04 7.80 7.08
CA ASP A 8 -5.06 6.39 6.68
C ASP A 8 -6.20 6.11 5.69
N ALA A 9 -7.35 6.73 5.88
CA ALA A 9 -8.48 6.65 4.94
C ALA A 9 -8.10 7.23 3.56
N LYS A 10 -7.26 8.28 3.56
CA LYS A 10 -6.67 8.84 2.34
C LYS A 10 -5.75 7.83 1.63
N LEU A 11 -4.95 7.05 2.36
CA LEU A 11 -4.14 5.98 1.74
C LEU A 11 -5.02 4.92 1.05
N VAL A 12 -6.09 4.47 1.70
CA VAL A 12 -7.06 3.54 1.09
C VAL A 12 -7.69 4.14 -0.17
N THR A 13 -8.04 5.42 -0.13
CA THR A 13 -8.61 6.13 -1.29
C THR A 13 -7.63 6.16 -2.47
N LEU A 14 -6.36 6.50 -2.23
CA LEU A 14 -5.34 6.56 -3.26
C LEU A 14 -5.00 5.18 -3.83
N ALA A 15 -4.89 4.16 -2.97
CA ALA A 15 -4.69 2.77 -3.37
C ALA A 15 -5.85 2.28 -4.26
N ARG A 16 -7.10 2.59 -3.89
CA ARG A 16 -8.28 2.25 -4.70
C ARG A 16 -8.28 2.96 -6.04
N ALA A 17 -7.93 4.25 -6.06
CA ALA A 17 -7.89 5.06 -7.28
C ALA A 17 -6.85 4.54 -8.28
N VAL A 18 -5.62 4.23 -7.83
CA VAL A 18 -4.57 3.72 -8.72
C VAL A 18 -4.90 2.31 -9.25
N ARG A 19 -5.50 1.45 -8.41
CA ARG A 19 -6.01 0.13 -8.83
C ARG A 19 -7.03 0.27 -9.95
N ALA A 20 -8.07 1.09 -9.72
CA ALA A 20 -9.17 1.27 -10.65
C ALA A 20 -8.73 1.91 -11.97
N ARG A 21 -7.87 2.95 -11.90
CA ARG A 21 -7.33 3.63 -13.08
C ARG A 21 -6.56 2.67 -14.00
N ASN A 22 -5.81 1.74 -13.41
CA ASN A 22 -4.94 0.84 -14.16
C ASN A 22 -5.58 -0.53 -14.45
N GLY A 23 -6.77 -0.81 -13.93
CA GLY A 23 -7.41 -2.13 -14.04
C GLY A 23 -6.58 -3.26 -13.44
N ALA A 24 -5.78 -2.97 -12.42
CA ALA A 24 -4.82 -3.90 -11.83
C ALA A 24 -5.45 -4.80 -10.76
N ALA A 25 -4.80 -5.91 -10.45
CA ALA A 25 -5.22 -6.81 -9.37
C ALA A 25 -5.26 -6.08 -8.02
N GLU A 26 -4.23 -5.29 -7.73
CA GLU A 26 -4.08 -4.53 -6.49
C GLU A 26 -3.68 -3.08 -6.75
N GLY A 27 -3.99 -2.22 -5.79
CA GLY A 27 -3.39 -0.91 -5.64
C GLY A 27 -2.90 -0.71 -4.22
N ALA A 28 -1.86 0.10 -4.03
CA ALA A 28 -1.29 0.38 -2.73
C ALA A 28 -0.86 1.85 -2.62
N ALA A 29 -0.80 2.34 -1.39
CA ALA A 29 -0.26 3.65 -1.06
C ALA A 29 0.50 3.58 0.27
N VAL A 30 1.61 4.30 0.37
CA VAL A 30 2.40 4.44 1.61
C VAL A 30 2.62 5.91 1.93
N ARG A 31 2.66 6.25 3.22
CA ARG A 31 2.98 7.60 3.73
C ARG A 31 4.31 7.56 4.46
N ASP A 32 5.24 8.43 4.09
CA ASP A 32 6.52 8.56 4.79
C ASP A 32 6.46 9.52 5.98
N LEU A 33 7.56 9.63 6.72
CA LEU A 33 7.68 10.47 7.92
C LEU A 33 7.57 11.99 7.63
N ASP A 34 7.74 12.39 6.38
CA ASP A 34 7.59 13.78 5.94
C ASP A 34 6.17 14.08 5.41
N GLY A 35 5.27 13.08 5.46
CA GLY A 35 3.90 13.15 4.95
C GLY A 35 3.78 12.99 3.44
N ARG A 36 4.86 12.67 2.72
CA ARG A 36 4.82 12.37 1.27
C ARG A 36 4.13 11.04 1.06
N THR A 37 3.35 10.95 -0.01
CA THR A 37 2.60 9.73 -0.35
C THR A 37 3.08 9.14 -1.68
N TYR A 38 3.30 7.84 -1.68
CA TYR A 38 3.70 7.07 -2.86
C TYR A 38 2.64 6.01 -3.12
N ASN A 39 2.05 5.99 -4.32
CA ASN A 39 1.07 4.98 -4.70
C ASN A 39 1.48 4.24 -5.96
N ALA A 40 1.07 2.98 -6.04
CA ALA A 40 1.36 2.11 -7.16
C ALA A 40 0.26 1.05 -7.32
N SER A 41 0.20 0.44 -8.49
CA SER A 41 -0.58 -0.78 -8.73
C SER A 41 0.35 -1.95 -8.97
N THR A 42 -0.19 -3.17 -8.97
CA THR A 42 0.56 -4.38 -9.32
C THR A 42 1.34 -4.20 -10.64
N VAL A 43 2.61 -4.61 -10.65
CA VAL A 43 3.44 -4.68 -11.87
C VAL A 43 3.48 -6.13 -12.32
N ALA A 44 3.01 -6.41 -13.54
CA ALA A 44 2.89 -7.76 -14.08
C ALA A 44 3.59 -7.92 -15.44
N LEU A 45 4.82 -7.41 -15.56
CA LEU A 45 5.62 -7.57 -16.78
C LEU A 45 6.29 -8.97 -16.82
N PRO A 46 6.73 -9.44 -18.00
CA PRO A 46 7.42 -10.73 -18.11
C PRO A 46 8.69 -10.82 -17.25
N SER A 47 9.47 -9.75 -17.18
CA SER A 47 10.80 -9.72 -16.52
C SER A 47 10.80 -8.98 -15.18
N LEU A 48 9.71 -8.30 -14.82
CA LEU A 48 9.60 -7.57 -13.56
C LEU A 48 8.16 -7.70 -13.05
N LYS A 49 8.03 -8.36 -11.90
CA LYS A 49 6.76 -8.55 -11.22
C LYS A 49 6.89 -8.03 -9.80
N LEU A 50 5.99 -7.12 -9.42
CA LEU A 50 5.94 -6.55 -8.09
C LEU A 50 4.49 -6.52 -7.64
N THR A 51 4.25 -6.81 -6.36
CA THR A 51 2.97 -6.47 -5.74
C THR A 51 2.78 -4.95 -5.77
N ALA A 52 1.54 -4.49 -5.58
CA ALA A 52 1.31 -3.04 -5.53
C ALA A 52 2.09 -2.39 -4.36
N LEU A 53 2.14 -3.07 -3.21
CA LEU A 53 2.84 -2.58 -2.03
C LEU A 53 4.36 -2.54 -2.23
N GLN A 54 4.96 -3.59 -2.82
CA GLN A 54 6.38 -3.57 -3.18
C GLN A 54 6.74 -2.40 -4.10
N ALA A 55 5.90 -2.13 -5.10
CA ALA A 55 6.14 -1.01 -6.02
C ALA A 55 6.02 0.36 -5.32
N ALA A 56 5.05 0.53 -4.41
CA ALA A 56 4.91 1.76 -3.63
C ALA A 56 6.09 1.96 -2.66
N VAL A 57 6.54 0.92 -1.96
CA VAL A 57 7.71 0.96 -1.08
C VAL A 57 8.98 1.26 -1.88
N ALA A 58 9.17 0.61 -3.03
CA ALA A 58 10.31 0.88 -3.91
C ALA A 58 10.35 2.36 -4.37
N ALA A 59 9.19 2.94 -4.70
CA ALA A 59 9.09 4.35 -5.05
C ALA A 59 9.44 5.27 -3.87
N ALA A 60 8.97 4.96 -2.66
CA ALA A 60 9.30 5.71 -1.45
C ALA A 60 10.81 5.65 -1.14
N VAL A 61 11.39 4.45 -1.08
CA VAL A 61 12.81 4.24 -0.76
C VAL A 61 13.72 4.89 -1.80
N SER A 62 13.43 4.72 -3.09
CA SER A 62 14.22 5.36 -4.16
C SER A 62 14.10 6.88 -4.18
N SER A 63 13.08 7.44 -3.51
CA SER A 63 12.89 8.88 -3.32
C SER A 63 13.46 9.41 -1.99
N GLY A 64 14.16 8.55 -1.24
CA GLY A 64 14.81 8.93 0.01
C GLY A 64 13.90 8.91 1.25
N ALA A 65 12.79 8.15 1.24
CA ALA A 65 12.02 7.93 2.46
C ALA A 65 12.84 7.08 3.46
N GLU A 66 13.05 7.61 4.66
CA GLU A 66 13.80 6.91 5.73
C GLU A 66 12.91 6.01 6.60
N GLY A 67 11.60 6.23 6.56
CA GLY A 67 10.61 5.49 7.34
C GLY A 67 9.22 5.63 6.74
N LEU A 68 8.31 4.74 7.13
CA LEU A 68 6.90 4.78 6.76
C LEU A 68 6.02 4.87 8.00
N GLU A 69 5.06 5.80 7.98
CA GLU A 69 4.06 5.92 9.05
C GLU A 69 2.94 4.89 8.89
N ALA A 70 2.53 4.63 7.65
CA ALA A 70 1.45 3.69 7.33
C ALA A 70 1.49 3.26 5.86
N ALA A 71 0.88 2.11 5.59
CA ALA A 71 0.64 1.59 4.26
C ALA A 71 -0.82 1.14 4.12
N ALA A 72 -1.36 1.20 2.91
CA ALA A 72 -2.65 0.62 2.56
C ALA A 72 -2.55 -0.19 1.27
N VAL A 73 -3.28 -1.30 1.21
CA VAL A 73 -3.43 -2.16 0.04
C VAL A 73 -4.92 -2.40 -0.21
N VAL A 74 -5.34 -2.13 -1.44
CA VAL A 74 -6.68 -2.45 -1.95
C VAL A 74 -6.56 -3.65 -2.88
N THR A 75 -7.16 -4.76 -2.47
CA THR A 75 -7.09 -6.05 -3.18
C THR A 75 -8.35 -6.86 -2.89
N ASP A 76 -8.71 -7.75 -3.82
CA ASP A 76 -9.79 -8.72 -3.60
C ASP A 76 -9.27 -10.01 -2.94
N ALA A 77 -7.95 -10.12 -2.70
CA ALA A 77 -7.35 -11.25 -2.00
C ALA A 77 -7.61 -11.19 -0.49
N ASP A 78 -7.75 -12.36 0.15
CA ASP A 78 -8.02 -12.50 1.59
C ASP A 78 -6.82 -12.22 2.50
N GLY A 79 -5.64 -12.01 1.92
CA GLY A 79 -4.42 -11.74 2.65
C GLY A 79 -3.46 -10.86 1.84
N LEU A 80 -2.38 -10.46 2.50
CA LEU A 80 -1.29 -9.71 1.88
C LEU A 80 -0.07 -10.62 1.71
N ASP A 81 0.70 -10.38 0.66
CA ASP A 81 2.00 -11.02 0.46
C ASP A 81 2.96 -10.68 1.62
N GLU A 82 3.54 -11.71 2.24
CA GLU A 82 4.35 -11.57 3.45
C GLU A 82 5.62 -10.75 3.18
N ALA A 83 6.26 -10.93 2.02
CA ALA A 83 7.45 -10.18 1.65
C ALA A 83 7.14 -8.68 1.50
N SER A 84 5.95 -8.35 0.99
CA SER A 84 5.47 -6.97 0.88
C SER A 84 5.26 -6.32 2.26
N VAL A 85 4.67 -7.04 3.21
CA VAL A 85 4.52 -6.55 4.60
C VAL A 85 5.88 -6.39 5.27
N ARG A 86 6.81 -7.34 5.07
CA ARG A 86 8.18 -7.23 5.60
C ARG A 86 8.92 -6.03 5.02
N ALA A 87 8.75 -5.71 3.74
CA ALA A 87 9.37 -4.53 3.13
C ALA A 87 8.93 -3.21 3.79
N VAL A 88 7.69 -3.11 4.27
CA VAL A 88 7.25 -1.97 5.11
C VAL A 88 7.96 -2.00 6.46
N ARG A 89 8.07 -3.19 7.06
CA ARG A 89 8.67 -3.38 8.39
C ARG A 89 10.19 -3.20 8.43
N ASP A 90 10.86 -3.35 7.30
CA ASP A 90 12.28 -3.01 7.14
C ASP A 90 12.53 -1.50 7.33
N LEU A 91 11.55 -0.65 6.99
CA LEU A 91 11.60 0.80 7.24
C LEU A 91 11.06 1.16 8.63
N THR A 92 10.00 0.49 9.08
CA THR A 92 9.35 0.74 10.38
C THR A 92 8.89 -0.57 10.99
N ALA A 93 9.58 -1.08 12.02
CA ALA A 93 9.40 -2.45 12.55
C ALA A 93 7.94 -2.88 12.82
N ASN A 94 7.07 -1.95 13.21
CA ASN A 94 5.64 -2.18 13.46
C ASN A 94 4.74 -1.27 12.59
N GLY A 95 5.21 -0.89 11.39
CA GLY A 95 4.46 -0.03 10.47
C GLY A 95 3.13 -0.69 10.06
N PRO A 96 1.98 -0.04 10.28
CA PRO A 96 0.67 -0.63 10.00
C PRO A 96 0.43 -0.78 8.51
N VAL A 97 -0.11 -1.93 8.10
CA VAL A 97 -0.56 -2.17 6.72
C VAL A 97 -2.06 -2.46 6.71
N ILE A 98 -2.83 -1.51 6.18
CA ILE A 98 -4.28 -1.59 6.08
C ILE A 98 -4.66 -2.38 4.82
N ARG A 99 -5.44 -3.45 4.96
CA ARG A 99 -6.07 -4.15 3.83
C ARG A 99 -7.52 -3.70 3.67
N ALA A 100 -7.88 -3.31 2.45
CA ALA A 100 -9.25 -3.00 2.07
C ALA A 100 -9.68 -3.75 0.80
N ASN A 101 -10.98 -3.97 0.64
CA ASN A 101 -11.55 -4.60 -0.56
C ASN A 101 -11.71 -3.59 -1.71
N GLY A 102 -12.12 -4.04 -2.91
CA GLY A 102 -12.34 -3.17 -4.07
C GLY A 102 -13.36 -2.02 -3.87
N ALA A 103 -14.26 -2.11 -2.88
CA ALA A 103 -15.17 -1.03 -2.50
C ALA A 103 -14.49 0.03 -1.62
N GLY A 104 -13.30 -0.26 -1.08
CA GLY A 104 -12.59 0.58 -0.13
C GLY A 104 -12.96 0.28 1.33
N GLU A 105 -13.68 -0.80 1.59
CA GLU A 105 -14.03 -1.22 2.95
C GLU A 105 -12.84 -1.93 3.58
N VAL A 106 -12.46 -1.50 4.79
CA VAL A 106 -11.32 -2.06 5.50
C VAL A 106 -11.66 -3.46 6.02
N ALA A 107 -10.82 -4.41 5.65
CA ALA A 107 -10.94 -5.82 6.02
C ALA A 107 -9.97 -6.20 7.16
N GLY A 108 -8.94 -5.42 7.42
CA GLY A 108 -8.03 -5.62 8.55
C GLY A 108 -6.81 -4.71 8.51
N VAL A 109 -6.07 -4.68 9.61
CA VAL A 109 -4.75 -4.04 9.74
C VAL A 109 -3.78 -5.10 10.22
N VAL A 110 -2.64 -5.23 9.55
CA VAL A 110 -1.57 -6.19 9.88
C VAL A 110 -0.23 -5.49 10.11
#